data_AF-L7KH61-F1
#
_entry.id   AF-L7KH61-F1
#
_cell.length_a   1.000
_cell.length_b   1.000
_cell.length_c   1.000
_cell.angle_alpha   90.00
_cell.angle_beta   90.00
_cell.angle_gamma   90.00
#
_symmetry.space_group_name_H-M   'P 1'
#
loop_
_entity.id
_entity.type
_entity.pdbx_description
1 polymer ?
#
loop_
_entity_poly.entity_id
_entity_poly.type
_entity_poly.pdbx_seq_one_letter_code
_entity_poly.pdbx_strand_id
1 'polypeptide(L)'
;MATHTASSPTVSETARDALAGRRILRQFTLFAAAGYLLYGAQLAVPIAAASEITAPWYTPTAVLLTFGTGLAMAPLAYRAGYRRLQAITGISAIGYLITLALWWVAWDGGQIHTVQGLWLSMFPGLAAICAALAFRPAWAFVVLVVAVSGSIVADRLVRQAQVIGPIVGQLGWANAFSMVFVIATVMGRRTARLLDHSRAEAYATTAAAAAAQARSAERARFDALTHDSVMSTLLLAARRGTSSELVQDARNALASIDRAGSDDIDDDVDPSQALSHIRAAVALVAPQQTVSAFVDDDAVRYPGAVVTAIASSTAEAVRNSLRHAGPEARTRVQASSTSDRLSVDIIDTGTGFDPDAVPASRLGISVSIVGRMSKLDGASATIESQPGRGTTVRLSWTRTS
;
A
#
# COMPACT_ATOMS: atom_id res chain seq x y z
N MET A 1 28.02 -7.59 -2.53
CA MET A 1 26.83 -8.16 -1.88
C MET A 1 25.72 -7.13 -2.04
N ALA A 2 24.93 -7.25 -3.10
CA ALA A 2 24.02 -6.21 -3.57
C ALA A 2 22.71 -6.24 -2.77
N THR A 3 22.37 -5.11 -2.17
CA THR A 3 21.11 -4.85 -1.46
C THR A 3 19.96 -4.73 -2.48
N HIS A 4 19.18 -5.79 -2.62
CA HIS A 4 17.88 -5.73 -3.29
C HIS A 4 16.88 -5.02 -2.38
N THR A 5 16.66 -3.73 -2.62
CA THR A 5 15.53 -2.97 -2.08
C THR A 5 14.25 -3.53 -2.67
N ALA A 6 13.53 -4.34 -1.89
CA ALA A 6 12.18 -4.78 -2.21
C ALA A 6 11.23 -3.57 -2.12
N SER A 7 10.90 -2.99 -3.27
CA SER A 7 9.84 -1.99 -3.39
C SER A 7 8.51 -2.63 -2.97
N SER A 8 7.87 -2.08 -1.94
CA SER A 8 6.50 -2.45 -1.57
C SER A 8 5.57 -2.28 -2.79
N PRO A 9 4.73 -3.27 -3.12
CA PRO A 9 3.74 -3.10 -4.18
C PRO A 9 2.77 -2.01 -3.72
N THR A 10 2.91 -0.85 -4.34
CA THR A 10 2.07 0.31 -4.05
C THR A 10 0.60 -0.04 -4.33
N VAL A 11 -0.32 0.54 -3.55
CA VAL A 11 -1.80 0.51 -3.66
C VAL A 11 -2.33 0.54 -5.12
N SER A 12 -1.53 1.06 -6.04
CA SER A 12 -1.67 1.00 -7.50
C SER A 12 -1.91 -0.39 -8.09
N GLU A 13 -1.24 -1.47 -7.67
CA GLU A 13 -1.38 -2.78 -8.34
C GLU A 13 -2.70 -3.49 -7.97
N THR A 14 -3.11 -3.43 -6.71
CA THR A 14 -4.43 -3.89 -6.24
C THR A 14 -5.59 -3.17 -6.94
N ALA A 15 -5.43 -1.86 -7.22
CA ALA A 15 -6.40 -1.13 -8.02
C ALA A 15 -6.41 -1.59 -9.48
N ARG A 16 -5.23 -1.76 -10.11
CA ARG A 16 -5.09 -2.29 -11.49
C ARG A 16 -5.68 -3.70 -11.65
N ASP A 17 -5.63 -4.52 -10.60
CA ASP A 17 -6.14 -5.89 -10.62
C ASP A 17 -7.66 -5.96 -10.45
N ALA A 18 -8.26 -5.18 -9.54
CA ALA A 18 -9.72 -5.01 -9.49
C ALA A 18 -10.28 -4.41 -10.81
N LEU A 19 -9.44 -3.70 -11.55
CA LEU A 19 -9.73 -3.25 -12.90
C LEU A 19 -9.71 -4.38 -13.95
N ALA A 20 -8.97 -5.48 -13.79
CA ALA A 20 -8.81 -6.53 -14.80
C ALA A 20 -10.08 -7.40 -14.96
N GLY A 21 -10.64 -7.95 -13.87
CA GLY A 21 -11.91 -8.69 -13.91
C GLY A 21 -13.08 -7.80 -14.38
N ARG A 22 -13.07 -6.52 -13.97
CA ARG A 22 -14.04 -5.51 -14.44
C ARG A 22 -13.87 -5.21 -15.93
N ARG A 23 -12.64 -5.20 -16.44
CA ARG A 23 -12.32 -4.95 -17.85
C ARG A 23 -12.83 -6.07 -18.74
N ILE A 24 -12.68 -7.34 -18.32
CA ILE A 24 -13.21 -8.49 -19.06
C ILE A 24 -14.73 -8.43 -19.14
N LEU A 25 -15.42 -8.22 -18.00
CA LEU A 25 -16.88 -8.11 -18.00
C LEU A 25 -17.36 -6.95 -18.87
N ARG A 26 -16.66 -5.81 -18.80
CA ARG A 26 -16.94 -4.63 -19.63
C ARG A 26 -16.75 -4.93 -21.12
N GLN A 27 -15.68 -5.62 -21.52
CA GLN A 27 -15.43 -5.99 -22.91
C GLN A 27 -16.54 -6.88 -23.47
N PHE A 28 -16.96 -7.92 -22.75
CA PHE A 28 -18.08 -8.76 -23.18
C PHE A 28 -19.41 -8.00 -23.23
N THR A 29 -19.63 -7.07 -22.28
CA THR A 29 -20.84 -6.22 -22.28
C THR A 29 -20.85 -5.28 -23.49
N LEU A 30 -19.72 -4.66 -23.82
CA LEU A 30 -19.59 -3.80 -25.00
C LEU A 30 -19.71 -4.59 -26.30
N PHE A 31 -19.17 -5.80 -26.36
CA PHE A 31 -19.35 -6.72 -27.48
C PHE A 31 -20.83 -7.03 -27.71
N ALA A 32 -21.56 -7.39 -26.66
CA ALA A 32 -23.00 -7.64 -26.75
C ALA A 32 -23.78 -6.39 -27.20
N ALA A 33 -23.48 -5.22 -26.63
CA ALA A 33 -24.13 -3.95 -26.99
C ALA A 33 -23.87 -3.56 -28.45
N ALA A 34 -22.64 -3.74 -28.94
CA ALA A 34 -22.29 -3.53 -30.34
C ALA A 34 -23.04 -4.50 -31.27
N GLY A 35 -23.20 -5.75 -30.85
CA GLY A 35 -24.04 -6.73 -31.54
C GLY A 35 -25.49 -6.26 -31.66
N TYR A 36 -26.10 -5.81 -30.56
CA TYR A 36 -27.47 -5.27 -30.58
C TYR A 36 -27.61 -4.05 -31.48
N LEU A 37 -26.61 -3.16 -31.52
CA LEU A 37 -26.60 -2.01 -32.43
C LEU A 37 -26.56 -2.46 -33.90
N LEU A 38 -25.65 -3.38 -34.23
CA LEU A 38 -25.49 -3.88 -35.60
C LEU A 38 -26.76 -4.60 -36.07
N TYR A 39 -27.30 -5.51 -35.27
CA TYR A 39 -28.54 -6.21 -35.59
C TYR A 39 -29.75 -5.27 -35.62
N GLY A 40 -29.80 -4.27 -34.73
CA GLY A 40 -30.88 -3.27 -34.75
C GLY A 40 -30.92 -2.49 -36.06
N ALA A 41 -29.76 -2.11 -36.59
CA ALA A 41 -29.65 -1.46 -37.90
C ALA A 41 -29.98 -2.42 -39.06
N GLN A 42 -29.48 -3.67 -38.99
CA GLN A 42 -29.65 -4.65 -40.06
C GLN A 42 -31.09 -5.20 -40.17
N LEU A 43 -31.82 -5.31 -39.06
CA LEU A 43 -33.11 -6.00 -39.00
C LEU A 43 -34.32 -5.07 -39.20
N ALA A 44 -34.13 -3.81 -39.57
CA ALA A 44 -35.24 -2.87 -39.79
C ALA A 44 -36.29 -3.41 -40.78
N VAL A 45 -35.86 -4.00 -41.89
CA VAL A 45 -36.76 -4.59 -42.90
C VAL A 45 -37.49 -5.84 -42.39
N PRO A 46 -36.80 -6.85 -41.82
CA PRO A 46 -37.46 -7.98 -41.14
C PRO A 46 -38.45 -7.60 -40.03
N ILE A 47 -38.14 -6.57 -39.25
CA ILE A 47 -39.02 -6.07 -38.18
C ILE A 47 -40.29 -5.48 -38.79
N ALA A 48 -40.17 -4.69 -39.86
CA ALA A 48 -41.32 -4.14 -40.57
C ALA A 48 -42.19 -5.26 -41.16
N ALA A 49 -41.58 -6.24 -41.83
CA ALA A 49 -42.32 -7.38 -42.39
C ALA A 49 -43.03 -8.22 -41.31
N ALA A 50 -42.40 -8.46 -40.16
CA ALA A 50 -43.03 -9.17 -39.05
C ALA A 50 -44.16 -8.37 -38.37
N SER A 51 -44.17 -7.04 -38.51
CA SER A 51 -45.23 -6.19 -37.95
C SER A 51 -46.57 -6.34 -38.68
N GLU A 52 -46.56 -6.84 -39.92
CA GLU A 52 -47.80 -7.07 -40.69
C GLU A 52 -48.61 -8.26 -40.17
N ILE A 53 -47.97 -9.20 -39.48
CA ILE A 53 -48.58 -10.44 -38.94
C ILE A 53 -48.65 -10.46 -37.42
N THR A 54 -48.43 -9.31 -36.77
CA THR A 54 -48.47 -9.19 -35.31
C THR A 54 -49.30 -8.00 -34.88
N ALA A 55 -49.86 -8.08 -33.67
CA ALA A 55 -50.65 -7.00 -33.11
C ALA A 55 -49.84 -5.68 -33.04
N PRO A 56 -50.45 -4.50 -33.28
CA PRO A 56 -49.72 -3.22 -33.37
C PRO A 56 -48.91 -2.83 -32.13
N TRP A 57 -49.30 -3.31 -30.94
CA TRP A 57 -48.58 -3.06 -29.70
C TRP A 57 -47.27 -3.85 -29.59
N TYR A 58 -47.16 -4.98 -30.30
CA TYR A 58 -46.05 -5.92 -30.11
C TYR A 58 -44.72 -5.37 -30.59
N THR A 59 -44.66 -4.88 -31.83
CA THR A 59 -43.41 -4.38 -32.43
C THR A 59 -42.72 -3.29 -31.60
N PRO A 60 -43.38 -2.19 -31.17
CA PRO A 60 -42.71 -1.18 -30.35
C PRO A 60 -42.26 -1.73 -28.99
N THR A 61 -43.06 -2.58 -28.35
CA THR A 61 -42.68 -3.22 -27.08
C THR A 61 -41.50 -4.16 -27.25
N ALA A 62 -41.49 -5.00 -28.28
CA ALA A 62 -40.43 -5.94 -28.61
C ALA A 62 -39.11 -5.23 -28.93
N VAL A 63 -39.16 -4.15 -29.71
CA VAL A 63 -37.98 -3.33 -30.03
C VAL A 63 -37.41 -2.68 -28.78
N LEU A 64 -38.25 -2.12 -27.91
CA LEU A 64 -37.80 -1.52 -26.65
C LEU A 64 -37.18 -2.55 -25.70
N LEU A 65 -37.86 -3.69 -25.50
CA LEU A 65 -37.39 -4.75 -24.60
C LEU A 65 -36.10 -5.42 -25.09
N THR A 66 -35.91 -5.55 -26.41
CA THR A 66 -34.76 -6.22 -26.99
C THR A 66 -33.61 -5.26 -27.27
N PHE A 67 -33.83 -4.26 -28.14
CA PHE A 67 -32.78 -3.33 -28.55
C PHE A 67 -32.60 -2.19 -27.56
N GLY A 68 -33.67 -1.68 -26.95
CA GLY A 68 -33.58 -0.61 -25.94
C GLY A 68 -32.73 -1.05 -24.73
N THR A 69 -32.99 -2.24 -24.20
CA THR A 69 -32.19 -2.81 -23.10
C THR A 69 -30.77 -3.17 -23.53
N GLY A 70 -30.58 -3.69 -24.75
CA GLY A 70 -29.27 -4.03 -25.33
C GLY A 70 -28.37 -2.81 -25.55
N LEU A 71 -28.92 -1.71 -26.06
CA LEU A 71 -28.19 -0.46 -26.32
C LEU A 71 -27.88 0.31 -25.04
N ALA A 72 -28.78 0.27 -24.05
CA ALA A 72 -28.55 0.90 -22.74
C ALA A 72 -27.29 0.37 -22.04
N MET A 73 -26.85 -0.86 -22.36
CA MET A 73 -25.63 -1.44 -21.81
C MET A 73 -24.37 -0.63 -22.09
N ALA A 74 -24.24 -0.06 -23.29
CA ALA A 74 -23.01 0.61 -23.72
C ALA A 74 -22.60 1.79 -22.81
N PRO A 75 -23.45 2.80 -22.54
CA PRO A 75 -23.08 3.89 -21.63
C PRO A 75 -22.91 3.42 -20.18
N LEU A 76 -23.70 2.41 -19.77
CA LEU A 76 -23.63 1.84 -18.42
C LEU A 76 -22.34 1.02 -18.21
N ALA A 77 -21.76 0.43 -19.26
CA ALA A 77 -20.49 -0.30 -19.18
C ALA A 77 -19.31 0.57 -18.72
N TYR A 78 -19.36 1.88 -18.97
CA TYR A 78 -18.34 2.82 -18.51
C TYR A 78 -18.60 3.36 -17.10
N ARG A 79 -19.87 3.54 -16.72
CA ARG A 79 -20.27 4.22 -15.47
C ARG A 79 -20.64 3.27 -14.33
N ALA A 80 -21.04 2.04 -14.63
CA ALA A 80 -21.65 1.14 -13.68
C ALA A 80 -20.62 0.23 -12.96
N GLY A 81 -20.90 -0.07 -11.69
CA GLY A 81 -20.21 -1.12 -10.94
C GLY A 81 -20.61 -2.53 -11.37
N TYR A 82 -19.88 -3.54 -10.89
CA TYR A 82 -20.07 -4.95 -11.26
C TYR A 82 -21.53 -5.44 -11.12
N ARG A 83 -22.19 -5.19 -9.98
CA ARG A 83 -23.58 -5.62 -9.73
C ARG A 83 -24.59 -4.99 -10.71
N ARG A 84 -24.42 -3.71 -11.02
CA ARG A 84 -25.30 -3.00 -11.97
C ARG A 84 -25.11 -3.55 -13.39
N LEU A 85 -23.87 -3.88 -13.78
CA LEU A 85 -23.59 -4.45 -15.10
C LEU A 85 -24.21 -5.86 -15.26
N GLN A 86 -24.18 -6.67 -14.21
CA GLN A 86 -24.89 -7.95 -14.19
C GLN A 86 -26.41 -7.77 -14.27
N ALA A 87 -26.97 -6.80 -13.54
CA ALA A 87 -28.41 -6.56 -13.55
C ALA A 87 -28.90 -6.17 -14.95
N ILE A 88 -28.20 -5.26 -15.64
CA ILE A 88 -28.58 -4.78 -16.98
C ILE A 88 -28.46 -5.91 -18.03
N THR A 89 -27.38 -6.68 -17.99
CA THR A 89 -27.24 -7.85 -18.88
C THR A 89 -28.34 -8.88 -18.62
N GLY A 90 -28.74 -9.06 -17.36
CA GLY A 90 -29.87 -9.91 -16.99
C GLY A 90 -31.21 -9.38 -17.50
N ILE A 91 -31.45 -8.07 -17.37
CA ILE A 91 -32.67 -7.41 -17.87
C ILE A 91 -32.80 -7.59 -19.37
N SER A 92 -31.71 -7.48 -20.15
CA SER A 92 -31.78 -7.68 -21.59
C SER A 92 -32.01 -9.13 -21.99
N ALA A 93 -31.37 -10.09 -21.30
CA ALA A 93 -31.63 -11.51 -21.53
C ALA A 93 -33.09 -11.88 -21.24
N ILE A 94 -33.63 -11.39 -20.12
CA ILE A 94 -35.05 -11.56 -19.76
C ILE A 94 -35.96 -10.81 -20.75
N GLY A 95 -35.59 -9.60 -21.17
CA GLY A 95 -36.32 -8.80 -22.14
C GLY A 95 -36.50 -9.50 -23.49
N TYR A 96 -35.46 -10.21 -23.95
CA TYR A 96 -35.56 -11.08 -25.13
C TYR A 96 -36.54 -12.24 -24.91
N LEU A 97 -36.48 -12.93 -23.76
CA LEU A 97 -37.40 -14.02 -23.45
C LEU A 97 -38.86 -13.54 -23.34
N ILE A 98 -39.09 -12.37 -22.73
CA ILE A 98 -40.41 -11.76 -22.67
C ILE A 98 -40.89 -11.41 -24.08
N THR A 99 -40.03 -10.83 -24.92
CA THR A 99 -40.35 -10.55 -26.31
C THR A 99 -40.78 -11.82 -27.05
N LEU A 100 -40.01 -12.91 -26.90
CA LEU A 100 -40.33 -14.20 -27.51
C LEU A 100 -41.65 -14.80 -26.98
N ALA A 101 -41.92 -14.66 -25.68
CA ALA A 101 -43.17 -15.14 -25.08
C ALA A 101 -44.39 -14.33 -25.56
N LEU A 102 -44.26 -12.99 -25.60
CA LEU A 102 -45.31 -12.08 -26.06
C LEU A 102 -45.63 -12.27 -27.55
N TRP A 103 -44.65 -12.69 -28.35
CA TRP A 103 -44.85 -12.97 -29.77
C TRP A 103 -45.98 -13.99 -29.99
N TRP A 104 -46.03 -15.07 -29.19
CA TRP A 104 -47.07 -16.10 -29.30
C TRP A 104 -48.50 -15.59 -29.07
N VAL A 105 -48.64 -14.49 -28.31
CA VAL A 105 -49.93 -13.84 -28.04
C VAL A 105 -50.24 -12.80 -29.12
N ALA A 106 -49.22 -12.18 -29.70
CA ALA A 106 -49.36 -11.12 -30.69
C ALA A 106 -49.56 -11.62 -32.13
N TRP A 107 -49.11 -12.84 -32.45
CA TRP A 107 -49.18 -13.41 -33.78
C TRP A 107 -50.62 -13.73 -34.20
N ASP A 108 -51.01 -13.33 -35.41
CA ASP A 108 -52.37 -13.49 -35.96
C ASP A 108 -52.58 -14.78 -36.78
N GLY A 109 -51.54 -15.62 -36.91
CA GLY A 109 -51.54 -16.82 -37.75
C GLY A 109 -51.01 -16.61 -39.17
N GLY A 110 -50.64 -15.38 -39.53
CA GLY A 110 -50.08 -15.03 -40.84
C GLY A 110 -48.66 -15.57 -41.08
N GLN A 111 -48.23 -15.54 -42.35
CA GLN A 111 -46.91 -15.99 -42.78
C GLN A 111 -46.07 -14.80 -43.28
N ILE A 112 -44.75 -14.89 -43.11
CA ILE A 112 -43.78 -13.91 -43.61
C ILE A 112 -43.24 -14.38 -44.97
N HIS A 113 -43.32 -13.51 -45.98
CA HIS A 113 -42.85 -13.79 -47.33
C HIS A 113 -41.39 -13.41 -47.60
N THR A 114 -40.71 -12.85 -46.60
CA THR A 114 -39.29 -12.48 -46.72
C THR A 114 -38.38 -13.70 -46.51
N VAL A 115 -37.28 -13.77 -47.27
CA VAL A 115 -36.27 -14.85 -47.14
C VAL A 115 -35.65 -14.88 -45.74
N GLN A 116 -35.58 -13.73 -45.07
CA GLN A 116 -34.97 -13.59 -43.74
C GLN A 116 -35.83 -14.16 -42.61
N GLY A 117 -37.16 -14.26 -42.79
CA GLY A 117 -38.09 -14.80 -41.79
C GLY A 117 -38.23 -13.95 -40.52
N LEU A 118 -38.45 -14.59 -39.38
CA LEU A 118 -38.67 -13.90 -38.11
C LEU A 118 -37.35 -13.37 -37.56
N TRP A 119 -37.27 -12.04 -37.41
CA TRP A 119 -36.08 -11.32 -36.94
C TRP A 119 -35.51 -11.82 -35.62
N LEU A 120 -36.35 -12.32 -34.70
CA LEU A 120 -35.91 -12.88 -33.41
C LEU A 120 -34.93 -14.07 -33.58
N SER A 121 -35.10 -14.88 -34.63
CA SER A 121 -34.27 -16.07 -34.85
C SER A 121 -32.83 -15.76 -35.31
N MET A 122 -32.57 -14.51 -35.72
CA MET A 122 -31.30 -14.11 -36.33
C MET A 122 -30.16 -13.84 -35.33
N PHE A 123 -30.49 -13.59 -34.06
CA PHE A 123 -29.51 -13.23 -33.03
C PHE A 123 -29.81 -13.74 -31.61
N PRO A 124 -30.48 -14.90 -31.38
CA PRO A 124 -30.75 -15.39 -30.03
C PRO A 124 -29.47 -15.60 -29.19
N GLY A 125 -28.32 -15.79 -29.86
CA GLY A 125 -27.01 -15.88 -29.22
C GLY A 125 -26.61 -14.63 -28.42
N LEU A 126 -27.04 -13.42 -28.81
CA LEU A 126 -26.76 -12.20 -28.03
C LEU A 126 -27.47 -12.21 -26.67
N ALA A 127 -28.73 -12.63 -26.65
CA ALA A 127 -29.47 -12.81 -25.40
C ALA A 127 -28.82 -13.88 -24.51
N ALA A 128 -28.29 -14.95 -25.12
CA ALA A 128 -27.57 -16.00 -24.40
C ALA A 128 -26.24 -15.50 -23.80
N ILE A 129 -25.48 -14.65 -24.51
CA ILE A 129 -24.28 -13.99 -23.96
C ILE A 129 -24.66 -13.12 -22.76
N CYS A 130 -25.73 -12.32 -22.89
CA CYS A 130 -26.24 -11.51 -21.79
C CYS A 130 -26.64 -12.36 -20.57
N ALA A 131 -27.27 -13.52 -20.80
CA ALA A 131 -27.59 -14.48 -19.76
C ALA A 131 -26.33 -15.05 -19.08
N ALA A 132 -25.28 -15.35 -19.85
CA ALA A 132 -23.98 -15.78 -19.33
C ALA A 132 -23.25 -14.70 -18.50
N LEU A 133 -23.49 -13.42 -18.81
CA LEU A 133 -22.98 -12.27 -18.06
C LEU A 133 -23.78 -12.00 -16.77
N ALA A 134 -25.03 -12.42 -16.70
CA ALA A 134 -25.92 -12.15 -15.56
C ALA A 134 -26.06 -13.31 -14.59
N PHE A 135 -26.31 -14.52 -15.11
CA PHE A 135 -26.78 -15.66 -14.33
C PHE A 135 -25.68 -16.70 -14.07
N ARG A 136 -26.02 -17.72 -13.26
CA ARG A 136 -25.17 -18.89 -13.08
C ARG A 136 -25.11 -19.70 -14.39
N PRO A 137 -24.01 -20.41 -14.69
CA PRO A 137 -23.84 -21.12 -15.96
C PRO A 137 -25.00 -22.06 -16.34
N ALA A 138 -25.58 -22.78 -15.35
CA ALA A 138 -26.73 -23.64 -15.59
C ALA A 138 -27.96 -22.86 -16.09
N TRP A 139 -28.27 -21.72 -15.48
CA TRP A 139 -29.38 -20.86 -15.92
C TRP A 139 -29.09 -20.18 -17.25
N ALA A 140 -27.84 -19.77 -17.50
CA ALA A 140 -27.44 -19.23 -18.80
C ALA A 140 -27.64 -20.26 -19.93
N PHE A 141 -27.34 -21.54 -19.65
CA PHE A 141 -27.59 -22.64 -20.59
C PHE A 141 -29.09 -22.86 -20.83
N VAL A 142 -29.92 -22.82 -19.78
CA VAL A 142 -31.39 -22.89 -19.94
C VAL A 142 -31.89 -21.74 -20.81
N VAL A 143 -31.46 -20.50 -20.54
CA VAL A 143 -31.85 -19.32 -21.33
C VAL A 143 -31.40 -19.46 -22.78
N LEU A 144 -30.17 -19.95 -23.03
CA LEU A 144 -29.66 -20.24 -24.37
C LEU A 144 -30.60 -21.19 -25.11
N VAL A 145 -30.89 -22.36 -24.53
CA VAL A 145 -31.71 -23.39 -25.19
C VAL A 145 -33.12 -22.88 -25.46
N VAL A 146 -33.73 -22.18 -24.50
CA VAL A 146 -35.09 -21.64 -24.63
C VAL A 146 -35.14 -20.53 -25.67
N ALA A 147 -34.22 -19.56 -25.63
CA ALA A 147 -34.19 -18.43 -26.55
C ALA A 147 -33.91 -18.89 -28.00
N VAL A 148 -32.89 -19.73 -28.19
CA VAL A 148 -32.51 -20.22 -29.52
C VAL A 148 -33.57 -21.14 -30.08
N SER A 149 -34.01 -22.14 -29.32
CA SER A 149 -34.96 -23.13 -29.84
C SER A 149 -36.34 -22.53 -30.03
N GLY A 150 -36.80 -21.69 -29.09
CA GLY A 150 -38.09 -21.03 -29.19
C GLY A 150 -38.17 -20.05 -30.36
N SER A 151 -37.10 -19.29 -30.64
CA SER A 151 -37.07 -18.38 -31.79
C SER A 151 -37.02 -19.11 -33.13
N ILE A 152 -36.34 -20.26 -33.21
CA ILE A 152 -36.34 -21.11 -34.42
C ILE A 152 -37.71 -21.76 -34.65
N VAL A 153 -38.37 -22.22 -33.59
CA VAL A 153 -39.73 -22.77 -33.69
C VAL A 153 -40.70 -21.69 -34.16
N ALA A 154 -40.65 -20.50 -33.57
CA ALA A 154 -41.45 -19.36 -33.99
C ALA A 154 -41.20 -18.98 -35.47
N ASP A 155 -39.93 -18.89 -35.87
CA ASP A 155 -39.52 -18.64 -37.25
C ASP A 155 -40.05 -19.70 -38.23
N ARG A 156 -40.03 -20.97 -37.84
CA ARG A 156 -40.53 -22.07 -38.67
C ARG A 156 -42.04 -21.98 -38.91
N LEU A 157 -42.81 -21.49 -37.93
CA LEU A 157 -44.28 -21.38 -38.05
C LEU A 157 -44.71 -20.29 -39.03
N VAL A 158 -43.94 -19.20 -39.13
CA VAL A 158 -44.25 -18.09 -40.03
C VAL A 158 -43.68 -18.28 -41.44
N ARG A 159 -42.78 -19.25 -41.64
CA ARG A 159 -42.21 -19.53 -42.97
C ARG A 159 -43.13 -20.41 -43.81
N GLN A 160 -43.11 -20.17 -45.12
CA GLN A 160 -43.77 -21.04 -46.09
C GLN A 160 -43.13 -22.44 -46.14
N ALA A 161 -43.96 -23.46 -46.33
CA ALA A 161 -43.56 -24.88 -46.29
C ALA A 161 -42.39 -25.24 -47.24
N GLN A 162 -42.25 -24.53 -48.36
CA GLN A 162 -41.20 -24.81 -49.36
C GLN A 162 -39.78 -24.38 -48.92
N VAL A 163 -39.64 -23.60 -47.85
CA VAL A 163 -38.35 -23.07 -47.36
C VAL A 163 -37.87 -23.83 -46.12
N ILE A 164 -38.58 -24.89 -45.71
CA ILE A 164 -38.39 -25.54 -44.41
C ILE A 164 -37.43 -26.72 -44.51
N GLY A 165 -36.21 -26.54 -44.00
CA GLY A 165 -35.22 -27.62 -43.81
C GLY A 165 -35.50 -28.53 -42.59
N PRO A 166 -34.64 -29.53 -42.32
CA PRO A 166 -34.78 -30.44 -41.18
C PRO A 166 -34.62 -29.70 -39.84
N ILE A 167 -35.67 -29.71 -39.00
CA ILE A 167 -35.72 -28.92 -37.76
C ILE A 167 -34.63 -29.31 -36.76
N VAL A 168 -34.36 -30.61 -36.64
CA VAL A 168 -33.39 -31.14 -35.67
C VAL A 168 -31.98 -30.63 -35.99
N GLY A 169 -31.62 -30.61 -37.28
CA GLY A 169 -30.33 -30.09 -37.74
C GLY A 169 -30.19 -28.59 -37.48
N GLN A 170 -31.24 -27.82 -37.77
CA GLN A 170 -31.25 -26.36 -37.54
C GLN A 170 -31.15 -26.01 -36.05
N LEU A 171 -31.92 -26.68 -35.20
CA LEU A 171 -31.88 -26.51 -33.74
C LEU A 171 -30.50 -26.89 -33.19
N GLY A 172 -29.96 -28.03 -33.62
CA GLY A 172 -28.64 -28.51 -33.20
C GLY A 172 -27.53 -27.53 -33.59
N TRP A 173 -27.51 -27.10 -34.85
CA TRP A 173 -26.51 -26.14 -35.35
C TRP A 173 -26.60 -24.79 -34.63
N ALA A 174 -27.80 -24.21 -34.50
CA ALA A 174 -27.96 -22.88 -33.91
C ALA A 174 -27.64 -22.86 -32.41
N ASN A 175 -28.02 -23.92 -31.68
CA ASN A 175 -27.64 -24.08 -30.28
C ASN A 175 -26.13 -24.28 -30.16
N ALA A 176 -25.53 -25.16 -30.97
CA ALA A 176 -24.08 -25.39 -30.95
C ALA A 176 -23.29 -24.11 -31.26
N PHE A 177 -23.67 -23.37 -32.29
CA PHE A 177 -23.05 -22.11 -32.68
C PHE A 177 -23.15 -21.06 -31.57
N SER A 178 -24.34 -20.86 -31.01
CA SER A 178 -24.58 -19.91 -29.91
C SER A 178 -23.88 -20.33 -28.60
N MET A 179 -23.75 -21.64 -28.37
CA MET A 179 -23.09 -22.20 -27.20
C MET A 179 -21.60 -21.82 -27.14
N VAL A 180 -20.92 -21.69 -28.28
CA VAL A 180 -19.51 -21.25 -28.33
C VAL A 180 -19.34 -19.91 -27.60
N PHE A 181 -20.23 -18.95 -27.85
CA PHE A 181 -20.17 -17.63 -27.22
C PHE A 181 -20.52 -17.66 -25.73
N VAL A 182 -21.48 -18.51 -25.34
CA VAL A 182 -21.82 -18.73 -23.92
C VAL A 182 -20.65 -19.35 -23.17
N ILE A 183 -20.02 -20.40 -23.72
CA ILE A 183 -18.85 -21.05 -23.12
C ILE A 183 -17.69 -20.06 -23.02
N ALA A 184 -17.39 -19.30 -24.08
CA ALA A 184 -16.34 -18.29 -24.07
C ALA A 184 -16.59 -17.23 -22.99
N THR A 185 -17.84 -16.78 -22.82
CA THR A 185 -18.23 -15.80 -21.80
C THR A 185 -18.11 -16.40 -20.39
N VAL A 186 -18.62 -17.60 -20.15
CA VAL A 186 -18.52 -18.29 -18.85
C VAL A 186 -17.07 -18.55 -18.47
N MET A 187 -16.26 -19.03 -19.42
CA MET A 187 -14.84 -19.29 -19.20
C MET A 187 -14.09 -17.98 -18.90
N GLY A 188 -14.31 -16.92 -19.69
CA GLY A 188 -13.71 -15.61 -19.46
C GLY A 188 -14.02 -15.07 -18.05
N ARG A 189 -15.26 -15.26 -17.57
CA ARG A 189 -15.65 -14.90 -16.20
C ARG A 189 -15.00 -15.78 -15.13
N ARG A 190 -14.89 -17.09 -15.40
CA ARG A 190 -14.25 -18.03 -14.47
C ARG A 190 -12.77 -17.71 -14.32
N THR A 191 -12.06 -17.52 -15.42
CA THR A 191 -10.64 -17.14 -15.43
C THR A 191 -10.41 -15.81 -14.73
N ALA A 192 -11.27 -14.80 -14.99
CA ALA A 192 -11.20 -13.52 -14.28
C ALA A 192 -11.30 -13.71 -12.75
N ARG A 193 -12.30 -14.47 -12.27
CA ARG A 193 -12.48 -14.72 -10.83
C ARG A 193 -11.32 -15.51 -10.20
N LEU A 194 -10.81 -16.52 -10.90
CA LEU A 194 -9.67 -17.31 -10.42
C LEU A 194 -8.42 -16.44 -10.30
N LEU A 195 -8.18 -15.60 -11.31
CA LEU A 195 -7.06 -14.67 -11.33
C LEU A 195 -7.18 -13.61 -10.22
N ASP A 196 -8.37 -13.06 -10.01
CA ASP A 196 -8.63 -12.11 -8.94
C ASP A 196 -8.38 -12.75 -7.55
N HIS A 197 -8.79 -14.01 -7.35
CA HIS A 197 -8.62 -14.71 -6.07
C HIS A 197 -7.17 -15.08 -5.78
N SER A 198 -6.48 -15.71 -6.75
CA SER A 198 -5.07 -16.10 -6.58
C SER A 198 -4.16 -14.89 -6.31
N ARG A 199 -4.48 -13.75 -6.92
CA ARG A 199 -3.74 -12.51 -6.71
C ARG A 199 -4.02 -11.92 -5.33
N ALA A 200 -5.28 -11.92 -4.86
CA ALA A 200 -5.60 -11.47 -3.52
C ALA A 200 -4.85 -12.25 -2.43
N GLU A 201 -4.71 -13.58 -2.60
CA GLU A 201 -3.90 -14.43 -1.72
C GLU A 201 -2.40 -14.10 -1.81
N ALA A 202 -1.87 -13.89 -3.01
CA ALA A 202 -0.48 -13.47 -3.20
C ALA A 202 -0.18 -12.11 -2.55
N TYR A 203 -1.10 -11.14 -2.62
CA TYR A 203 -0.95 -9.87 -1.91
C TYR A 203 -1.00 -10.03 -0.40
N ALA A 204 -1.91 -10.86 0.13
CA ALA A 204 -2.01 -11.11 1.56
C ALA A 204 -0.74 -11.75 2.11
N THR A 205 -0.17 -12.73 1.39
CA THR A 205 1.07 -13.41 1.79
C THR A 205 2.28 -12.48 1.73
N THR A 206 2.42 -11.68 0.68
CA THR A 206 3.53 -10.70 0.55
C THR A 206 3.44 -9.59 1.60
N ALA A 207 2.25 -9.06 1.88
CA ALA A 207 2.05 -8.08 2.95
C ALA A 207 2.37 -8.67 4.33
N ALA A 208 1.95 -9.91 4.60
CA ALA A 208 2.27 -10.60 5.85
C ALA A 208 3.79 -10.83 6.01
N ALA A 209 4.48 -11.23 4.93
CA ALA A 209 5.93 -11.41 4.93
C ALA A 209 6.67 -10.10 5.20
N ALA A 210 6.28 -9.00 4.54
CA ALA A 210 6.86 -7.68 4.77
C ALA A 210 6.64 -7.20 6.22
N ALA A 211 5.45 -7.40 6.77
CA ALA A 211 5.15 -7.05 8.16
C ALA A 211 5.91 -7.92 9.18
N ALA A 212 6.17 -9.20 8.87
CA ALA A 212 6.99 -10.06 9.70
C ALA A 212 8.47 -9.63 9.65
N GLN A 213 8.96 -9.27 8.47
CA GLN A 213 10.32 -8.78 8.29
C GLN A 213 10.55 -7.46 9.03
N ALA A 214 9.62 -6.50 8.95
CA ALA A 214 9.69 -5.25 9.69
C ALA A 214 9.77 -5.48 11.20
N ARG A 215 8.89 -6.34 11.75
CA ARG A 215 8.92 -6.72 13.17
C ARG A 215 10.22 -7.41 13.58
N SER A 216 10.79 -8.25 12.71
CA SER A 216 12.08 -8.90 12.98
C SER A 216 13.23 -7.90 13.02
N ALA A 217 13.20 -6.88 12.15
CA ALA A 217 14.20 -5.82 12.12
C ALA A 217 14.10 -4.90 13.35
N GLU A 218 12.89 -4.58 13.80
CA GLU A 218 12.67 -3.83 15.04
C GLU A 218 13.20 -4.59 16.27
N ARG A 219 12.90 -5.89 16.37
CA ARG A 219 13.43 -6.73 17.46
C ARG A 219 14.95 -6.79 17.46
N ALA A 220 15.56 -7.04 16.30
CA ALA A 220 17.02 -7.08 16.19
C ALA A 220 17.67 -5.74 16.57
N ARG A 221 17.00 -4.61 16.24
CA ARG A 221 17.46 -3.27 16.65
C ARG A 221 17.31 -3.07 18.17
N PHE A 222 16.21 -3.51 18.76
CA PHE A 222 15.99 -3.42 20.20
C PHE A 222 17.02 -4.27 20.96
N ASP A 223 17.21 -5.53 20.57
CA ASP A 223 18.19 -6.45 21.18
C ASP A 223 19.60 -5.87 21.15
N ALA A 224 20.00 -5.23 20.04
CA ALA A 224 21.29 -4.55 19.94
C ALA A 224 21.43 -3.39 20.94
N LEU A 225 20.40 -2.56 21.09
CA LEU A 225 20.40 -1.45 22.06
C LEU A 225 20.44 -1.95 23.50
N THR A 226 19.66 -3.00 23.83
CA THR A 226 19.66 -3.56 25.19
C THR A 226 21.00 -4.21 25.52
N HIS A 227 21.57 -4.97 24.59
CA HIS A 227 22.86 -5.63 24.78
C HIS A 227 23.97 -4.60 25.07
N ASP A 228 24.05 -3.53 24.29
CA ASP A 228 25.11 -2.52 24.46
C ASP A 228 24.93 -1.71 25.76
N SER A 229 23.69 -1.38 26.13
CA SER A 229 23.37 -0.65 27.37
C SER A 229 23.65 -1.51 28.62
N VAL A 230 23.24 -2.77 28.63
CA VAL A 230 23.49 -3.70 29.76
C VAL A 230 24.97 -4.02 29.88
N MET A 231 25.66 -4.28 28.77
CA MET A 231 27.08 -4.63 28.80
C MET A 231 27.95 -3.45 29.24
N SER A 232 27.63 -2.24 28.81
CA SER A 232 28.34 -1.03 29.28
C SER A 232 28.09 -0.78 30.78
N THR A 233 26.87 -0.98 31.27
CA THR A 233 26.51 -0.82 32.69
C THR A 233 27.20 -1.86 33.58
N LEU A 234 27.19 -3.15 33.16
CA LEU A 234 27.85 -4.23 33.90
C LEU A 234 29.37 -4.11 33.88
N LEU A 235 29.96 -3.66 32.77
CA LEU A 235 31.41 -3.39 32.69
C LEU A 235 31.82 -2.21 33.59
N LEU A 236 30.95 -1.21 33.76
CA LEU A 236 31.18 -0.10 34.68
C LEU A 236 31.11 -0.55 36.14
N ALA A 237 30.15 -1.40 36.49
CA ALA A 237 30.00 -1.97 37.83
C ALA A 237 31.15 -2.91 38.20
N ALA A 238 31.64 -3.73 37.25
CA ALA A 238 32.70 -4.71 37.49
C ALA A 238 34.09 -4.08 37.71
N ARG A 239 34.34 -2.86 37.24
CA ARG A 239 35.69 -2.27 37.21
C ARG A 239 36.05 -1.36 38.40
N ARG A 240 35.11 -0.93 39.24
CA ARG A 240 35.39 0.15 40.22
C ARG A 240 35.45 -0.22 41.70
N GLY A 241 34.93 -1.35 42.15
CA GLY A 241 34.88 -1.65 43.59
C GLY A 241 34.03 -0.63 44.38
N THR A 242 33.61 -1.01 45.58
CA THR A 242 32.46 -0.43 46.28
C THR A 242 32.74 0.99 46.83
N SER A 243 32.33 2.04 46.12
CA SER A 243 32.23 3.41 46.65
C SER A 243 30.75 3.84 46.80
N SER A 244 30.45 4.72 47.76
CA SER A 244 29.08 5.19 48.03
C SER A 244 28.47 6.00 46.88
N GLU A 245 29.32 6.71 46.12
CA GLU A 245 28.93 7.44 44.90
C GLU A 245 28.52 6.48 43.78
N LEU A 246 29.21 5.34 43.64
CA LEU A 246 28.90 4.31 42.64
C LEU A 246 27.55 3.62 42.92
N VAL A 247 27.17 3.46 44.20
CA VAL A 247 25.86 2.91 44.57
C VAL A 247 24.74 3.85 44.15
N GLN A 248 24.96 5.16 44.25
CA GLN A 248 23.99 6.15 43.82
C GLN A 248 23.90 6.21 42.28
N ASP A 249 25.05 6.17 41.60
CA ASP A 249 25.11 6.12 40.14
C ASP A 249 24.47 4.84 39.57
N ALA A 250 24.69 3.68 40.20
CA ALA A 250 24.08 2.41 39.80
C ALA A 250 22.56 2.40 40.04
N ARG A 251 22.07 3.02 41.12
CA ARG A 251 20.63 3.20 41.35
C ARG A 251 20.00 4.11 40.30
N ASN A 252 20.68 5.19 39.93
CA ASN A 252 20.20 6.10 38.88
C ASN A 252 20.19 5.40 37.51
N ALA A 253 21.20 4.59 37.21
CA ALA A 253 21.26 3.79 35.99
C ALA A 253 20.14 2.73 35.94
N LEU A 254 19.89 2.00 37.04
CA LEU A 254 18.77 1.06 37.15
C LEU A 254 17.41 1.74 36.99
N ALA A 255 17.22 2.91 37.62
CA ALA A 255 16.01 3.72 37.46
C ALA A 255 15.83 4.28 36.04
N SER A 256 16.92 4.41 35.26
CA SER A 256 16.86 4.78 33.84
C SER A 256 16.46 3.61 32.94
N ILE A 257 16.85 2.39 33.30
CA ILE A 257 16.48 1.15 32.57
C ILE A 257 15.01 0.80 32.82
N ASP A 258 14.52 0.95 34.07
CA ASP A 258 13.10 0.78 34.39
C ASP A 258 12.22 1.80 33.63
N ARG A 259 12.71 3.03 33.44
CA ARG A 259 12.02 4.05 32.65
C ARG A 259 12.11 3.84 31.14
N ALA A 260 13.19 3.25 30.63
CA ALA A 260 13.32 2.90 29.21
C ALA A 260 12.41 1.73 28.78
N GLY A 261 11.83 0.98 29.74
CA GLY A 261 10.78 0.00 29.50
C GLY A 261 9.36 0.60 29.39
N SER A 262 9.19 1.87 29.73
CA SER A 262 7.98 2.66 29.48
C SER A 262 8.23 3.61 28.30
N ASP A 263 7.37 3.57 27.30
CA ASP A 263 7.47 4.26 26.00
C ASP A 263 7.52 5.82 26.02
N ASP A 264 7.90 6.47 27.13
CA ASP A 264 7.97 7.93 27.24
C ASP A 264 9.41 8.45 26.99
N ILE A 265 9.66 8.93 25.78
CA ILE A 265 10.94 9.54 25.36
C ILE A 265 11.03 11.05 25.71
N ASP A 266 10.07 11.60 26.44
CA ASP A 266 9.95 13.06 26.66
C ASP A 266 10.06 13.51 28.13
N ASP A 267 10.97 12.89 28.90
CA ASP A 267 11.27 13.34 30.27
C ASP A 267 12.25 14.52 30.26
N ASP A 268 11.74 15.66 30.71
CA ASP A 268 12.50 16.85 31.07
C ASP A 268 13.40 16.58 32.29
N VAL A 269 14.71 16.75 32.14
CA VAL A 269 15.75 16.37 33.10
C VAL A 269 16.20 17.58 33.93
N ASP A 270 16.29 17.42 35.26
CA ASP A 270 16.81 18.48 36.13
C ASP A 270 18.34 18.70 35.97
N PRO A 271 18.89 19.84 36.42
CA PRO A 271 20.31 20.18 36.23
C PRO A 271 21.26 19.17 36.86
N SER A 272 20.91 18.65 38.04
CA SER A 272 21.74 17.70 38.78
C SER A 272 21.82 16.35 38.05
N GLN A 273 20.72 15.89 37.48
CA GLN A 273 20.64 14.69 36.66
C GLN A 273 21.37 14.87 35.33
N ALA A 274 21.22 16.02 34.68
CA ALA A 274 21.93 16.32 33.44
C ALA A 274 23.45 16.28 33.63
N LEU A 275 23.95 16.88 34.71
CA LEU A 275 25.36 16.85 35.07
C LEU A 275 25.84 15.45 35.49
N SER A 276 25.00 14.69 36.20
CA SER A 276 25.28 13.29 36.52
C SER A 276 25.43 12.44 35.25
N HIS A 277 24.56 12.61 34.25
CA HIS A 277 24.69 11.94 32.95
C HIS A 277 25.99 12.28 32.23
N ILE A 278 26.38 13.56 32.21
CA ILE A 278 27.66 14.00 31.62
C ILE A 278 28.84 13.38 32.36
N ARG A 279 28.81 13.38 33.71
CA ARG A 279 29.85 12.75 34.55
C ARG A 279 29.95 11.25 34.29
N ALA A 280 28.83 10.55 34.22
CA ALA A 280 28.79 9.12 33.94
C ALA A 280 29.37 8.80 32.54
N ALA A 281 29.00 9.59 31.53
CA ALA A 281 29.52 9.45 30.17
C ALA A 281 31.04 9.67 30.09
N VAL A 282 31.58 10.66 30.81
CA VAL A 282 33.03 10.88 30.90
C VAL A 282 33.72 9.75 31.67
N ALA A 283 33.15 9.31 32.79
CA ALA A 283 33.71 8.24 33.62
C ALA A 283 33.83 6.90 32.85
N LEU A 284 32.94 6.64 31.88
CA LEU A 284 33.00 5.47 31.01
C LEU A 284 34.26 5.43 30.13
N VAL A 285 34.74 6.60 29.68
CA VAL A 285 35.90 6.70 28.78
C VAL A 285 37.20 7.07 29.50
N ALA A 286 37.09 7.81 30.61
CA ALA A 286 38.21 8.37 31.34
C ALA A 286 37.94 8.29 32.86
N PRO A 287 38.15 7.12 33.50
CA PRO A 287 37.71 6.91 34.87
C PRO A 287 38.37 7.82 35.93
N GLN A 288 39.53 8.39 35.62
CA GLN A 288 40.28 9.30 36.50
C GLN A 288 39.99 10.78 36.19
N GLN A 289 39.23 11.07 35.13
CA GLN A 289 38.91 12.43 34.72
C GLN A 289 37.78 12.99 35.60
N THR A 290 38.07 14.08 36.30
CA THR A 290 37.05 14.82 37.04
C THR A 290 36.36 15.83 36.11
N VAL A 291 35.03 15.94 36.24
CA VAL A 291 34.21 16.97 35.58
C VAL A 291 33.83 18.02 36.62
N SER A 292 34.36 19.24 36.48
CA SER A 292 33.92 20.36 37.30
C SER A 292 32.54 20.81 36.80
N ALA A 293 31.56 20.91 37.69
CA ALA A 293 30.21 21.28 37.34
C ALA A 293 29.76 22.54 38.10
N PHE A 294 29.05 23.42 37.42
CA PHE A 294 28.43 24.62 37.99
C PHE A 294 26.94 24.63 37.65
N VAL A 295 26.11 24.91 38.65
CA VAL A 295 24.65 25.06 38.50
C VAL A 295 24.27 26.43 39.03
N ASP A 296 23.60 27.22 38.20
CA ASP A 296 23.12 28.56 38.54
C ASP A 296 21.65 28.55 39.01
N ASP A 297 20.81 27.70 38.41
CA ASP A 297 19.39 27.58 38.71
C ASP A 297 18.93 26.11 38.71
N ASP A 298 18.54 25.60 39.88
CA ASP A 298 18.08 24.22 40.09
C ASP A 298 16.66 23.96 39.55
N ALA A 299 15.89 25.01 39.24
CA ALA A 299 14.51 24.89 38.79
C ALA A 299 14.38 24.59 37.28
N VAL A 300 15.46 24.74 36.52
CA VAL A 300 15.47 24.52 35.06
C VAL A 300 15.24 23.05 34.70
N ARG A 301 14.67 22.79 33.53
CA ARG A 301 14.56 21.44 32.97
C ARG A 301 15.10 21.37 31.56
N TYR A 302 15.85 20.33 31.24
CA TYR A 302 16.46 20.12 29.92
C TYR A 302 15.86 18.90 29.24
N PRO A 303 15.50 18.96 27.94
CA PRO A 303 15.00 17.79 27.24
C PRO A 303 15.99 16.62 27.32
N GLY A 304 15.54 15.41 27.63
CA GLY A 304 16.41 14.24 27.77
C GLY A 304 17.28 13.94 26.54
N ALA A 305 16.75 14.22 25.34
CA ALA A 305 17.50 14.11 24.09
C ALA A 305 18.72 15.05 24.03
N VAL A 306 18.57 16.28 24.55
CA VAL A 306 19.66 17.27 24.62
C VAL A 306 20.75 16.80 25.57
N VAL A 307 20.36 16.37 26.78
CA VAL A 307 21.30 15.84 27.79
C VAL A 307 22.07 14.65 27.23
N THR A 308 21.39 13.73 26.58
CA THR A 308 21.99 12.53 25.98
C THR A 308 22.99 12.88 24.88
N ALA A 309 22.65 13.82 24.00
CA ALA A 309 23.52 14.26 22.92
C ALA A 309 24.77 14.99 23.43
N ILE A 310 24.62 15.85 24.43
CA ILE A 310 25.75 16.55 25.06
C ILE A 310 26.65 15.55 25.78
N ALA A 311 26.11 14.69 26.65
CA ALA A 311 26.89 13.70 27.41
C ALA A 311 27.68 12.75 26.48
N SER A 312 27.03 12.23 25.44
CA SER A 312 27.69 11.34 24.46
C SER A 312 28.79 12.07 23.68
N SER A 313 28.58 13.34 23.33
CA SER A 313 29.56 14.14 22.60
C SER A 313 30.74 14.56 23.48
N THR A 314 30.51 14.85 24.76
CA THR A 314 31.57 15.06 25.76
C THR A 314 32.43 13.82 25.91
N ALA A 315 31.84 12.63 26.06
CA ALA A 315 32.59 11.38 26.17
C ALA A 315 33.46 11.11 24.94
N GLU A 316 32.93 11.36 23.74
CA GLU A 316 33.71 11.23 22.51
C GLU A 316 34.86 12.25 22.45
N ALA A 317 34.63 13.51 22.83
CA ALA A 317 35.68 14.53 22.89
C ALA A 317 36.81 14.13 23.87
N VAL A 318 36.46 13.66 25.07
CA VAL A 318 37.43 13.19 26.07
C VAL A 318 38.19 11.96 25.57
N ARG A 319 37.52 10.99 24.96
CA ARG A 319 38.16 9.81 24.36
C ARG A 319 39.20 10.20 23.32
N ASN A 320 38.88 11.19 22.48
CA ASN A 320 39.80 11.68 21.47
C ASN A 320 40.99 12.41 22.07
N SER A 321 40.76 13.21 23.10
CA SER A 321 41.82 13.83 23.87
C SER A 321 42.79 12.77 24.42
N LEU A 322 42.28 11.73 25.09
CA LEU A 322 43.12 10.64 25.62
C LEU A 322 43.90 9.88 24.55
N ARG A 323 43.33 9.73 23.34
CA ARG A 323 43.97 8.98 22.25
C ARG A 323 45.00 9.82 21.48
N HIS A 324 44.78 11.12 21.36
CA HIS A 324 45.48 11.95 20.37
C HIS A 324 46.25 13.12 20.96
N ALA A 325 45.95 13.57 22.19
CA ALA A 325 46.61 14.73 22.79
C ALA A 325 48.10 14.47 23.14
N GLY A 326 48.50 13.20 23.24
CA GLY A 326 49.86 12.81 23.60
C GLY A 326 50.02 12.46 25.09
N PRO A 327 51.13 11.81 25.48
CA PRO A 327 51.27 11.17 26.79
C PRO A 327 51.36 12.14 27.98
N GLU A 328 51.78 13.39 27.76
CA GLU A 328 51.90 14.42 28.81
C GLU A 328 50.71 15.40 28.84
N ALA A 329 49.73 15.22 27.95
CA ALA A 329 48.61 16.13 27.84
C ALA A 329 47.66 16.02 29.03
N ARG A 330 47.14 17.17 29.48
CA ARG A 330 46.09 17.23 30.50
C ARG A 330 44.78 17.63 29.84
N THR A 331 43.72 16.90 30.18
CA THR A 331 42.36 17.22 29.76
C THR A 331 41.58 17.81 30.94
N ARG A 332 40.82 18.86 30.67
CA ARG A 332 39.90 19.51 31.62
C ARG A 332 38.51 19.49 31.03
N VAL A 333 37.52 19.08 31.84
CA VAL A 333 36.11 19.07 31.45
C VAL A 333 35.34 19.96 32.42
N GLN A 334 34.68 20.97 31.90
CA GLN A 334 33.84 21.90 32.67
C GLN A 334 32.43 21.87 32.13
N ALA A 335 31.44 21.57 32.97
CA ALA A 335 30.04 21.60 32.62
C ALA A 335 29.33 22.72 33.38
N SER A 336 28.44 23.45 32.71
CA SER A 336 27.66 24.53 33.31
C SER A 336 26.19 24.45 32.89
N SER A 337 25.33 24.74 33.85
CA SER A 337 23.88 24.81 33.69
C SER A 337 23.39 26.17 34.19
N THR A 338 22.70 26.89 33.31
CA THR A 338 22.03 28.18 33.60
C THR A 338 20.55 28.10 33.22
N SER A 339 19.79 29.17 33.53
CA SER A 339 18.35 29.29 33.25
C SER A 339 17.93 28.88 31.82
N ASP A 340 18.79 29.14 30.85
CA ASP A 340 18.51 29.00 29.42
C ASP A 340 19.54 28.15 28.66
N ARG A 341 20.63 27.71 29.29
CA ARG A 341 21.76 27.07 28.62
C ARG A 341 22.32 25.88 29.38
N LEU A 342 22.66 24.82 28.65
CA LEU A 342 23.51 23.72 29.11
C LEU A 342 24.77 23.70 28.25
N SER A 343 25.94 23.76 28.86
CA SER A 343 27.22 23.77 28.13
C SER A 343 28.30 22.91 28.76
N VAL A 344 29.20 22.40 27.91
CA VAL A 344 30.37 21.62 28.33
C VAL A 344 31.58 22.04 27.51
N ASP A 345 32.64 22.45 28.19
CA ASP A 345 33.94 22.77 27.62
C ASP A 345 34.94 21.64 27.94
N ILE A 346 35.56 21.11 26.89
CA ILE A 346 36.60 20.09 26.96
C ILE A 346 37.88 20.71 26.41
N ILE A 347 38.88 20.90 27.26
CA ILE A 347 40.13 21.57 26.92
C ILE A 347 41.29 20.62 27.17
N ASP A 348 42.12 20.38 26.17
CA ASP A 348 43.38 19.66 26.35
C ASP A 348 44.62 20.47 25.97
N THR A 349 45.72 20.16 26.64
CA THR A 349 47.03 20.78 26.42
C THR A 349 47.93 19.95 25.50
N GLY A 350 47.33 19.19 24.58
CA GLY A 350 48.04 18.22 23.77
C GLY A 350 48.81 18.78 22.58
N THR A 351 49.21 17.88 21.69
CA THR A 351 49.91 18.23 20.44
C THR A 351 49.04 19.03 19.47
N GLY A 352 47.71 19.01 19.64
CA GLY A 352 46.77 19.65 18.73
C GLY A 352 46.90 19.16 17.28
N PHE A 353 46.13 19.77 16.40
CA PHE A 353 46.14 19.55 14.95
C PHE A 353 45.65 20.80 14.22
N ASP A 354 45.96 20.91 12.93
CA ASP A 354 45.45 21.95 12.04
C ASP A 354 44.10 21.48 11.43
N PRO A 355 42.96 22.11 11.78
CA PRO A 355 41.65 21.70 11.28
C PRO A 355 41.52 21.76 9.76
N ASP A 356 42.23 22.67 9.09
CA ASP A 356 42.15 22.87 7.64
C ASP A 356 42.98 21.84 6.86
N ALA A 357 43.96 21.21 7.53
CA ALA A 357 44.83 20.20 6.94
C ALA A 357 44.30 18.75 7.07
N VAL A 358 43.22 18.52 7.83
CA VAL A 358 42.65 17.17 8.03
C VAL A 358 41.50 16.92 7.03
N PRO A 359 41.56 15.88 6.18
CA PRO A 359 40.48 15.54 5.27
C PRO A 359 39.15 15.28 6.02
N ALA A 360 38.03 15.77 5.49
CA ALA A 360 36.69 15.58 6.06
C ALA A 360 36.34 14.11 6.38
N SER A 361 36.92 13.15 5.65
CA SER A 361 36.76 11.71 5.87
C SER A 361 37.58 11.13 7.03
N ARG A 362 38.65 11.81 7.48
CA ARG A 362 39.47 11.45 8.65
C ARG A 362 39.07 12.20 9.93
N LEU A 363 38.23 13.21 9.77
CA LEU A 363 37.63 14.03 10.81
C LEU A 363 36.41 13.34 11.48
N GLY A 364 36.50 12.04 11.77
CA GLY A 364 35.40 11.28 12.40
C GLY A 364 34.88 11.93 13.69
N ILE A 365 35.70 12.74 14.35
CA ILE A 365 35.42 13.55 15.54
C ILE A 365 34.46 14.71 15.22
N SER A 366 34.78 15.55 14.24
CA SER A 366 33.94 16.71 13.92
C SER A 366 32.65 16.27 13.22
N VAL A 367 32.68 15.25 12.37
CA VAL A 367 31.46 14.75 11.72
C VAL A 367 30.50 14.09 12.73
N SER A 368 31.01 13.38 13.74
CA SER A 368 30.15 12.71 14.73
C SER A 368 29.67 13.61 15.87
N ILE A 369 30.49 14.55 16.35
CA ILE A 369 30.10 15.52 17.39
C ILE A 369 29.24 16.62 16.77
N VAL A 370 29.72 17.30 15.71
CA VAL A 370 28.97 18.39 15.07
C VAL A 370 27.69 17.84 14.44
N GLY A 371 27.74 16.68 13.78
CA GLY A 371 26.56 16.07 13.16
C GLY A 371 25.52 15.54 14.15
N ARG A 372 25.89 15.26 15.41
CA ARG A 372 24.94 14.92 16.47
C ARG A 372 24.30 16.18 17.06
N MET A 373 25.11 17.21 17.30
CA MET A 373 24.64 18.48 17.84
C MET A 373 23.77 19.24 16.83
N SER A 374 24.09 19.20 15.53
CA SER A 374 23.33 19.90 14.48
C SER A 374 21.92 19.36 14.24
N LYS A 375 21.57 18.20 14.82
CA LYS A 375 20.23 17.60 14.73
C LYS A 375 19.29 18.11 15.82
N LEU A 376 19.80 18.90 16.76
CA LEU A 376 19.04 19.46 17.86
C LEU A 376 18.89 20.96 17.67
N ASP A 377 17.66 21.45 17.74
CA ASP A 377 17.39 22.88 17.69
C ASP A 377 17.99 23.58 18.91
N GLY A 378 18.68 24.70 18.68
CA GLY A 378 19.38 25.45 19.73
C GLY A 378 20.74 24.89 20.16
N ALA A 379 21.20 23.76 19.59
CA ALA A 379 22.49 23.17 19.91
C ALA A 379 23.64 23.68 19.00
N SER A 380 24.84 23.77 19.57
CA SER A 380 26.07 24.14 18.88
C SER A 380 27.26 23.32 19.36
N ALA A 381 28.20 23.09 18.44
CA ALA A 381 29.48 22.46 18.71
C ALA A 381 30.58 23.23 17.98
N THR A 382 31.62 23.62 18.72
CA THR A 382 32.79 24.32 18.17
C THR A 382 34.05 23.57 18.56
N ILE A 383 34.94 23.36 17.60
CA ILE A 383 36.22 22.69 17.79
C ILE A 383 37.31 23.66 17.36
N GLU A 384 38.16 24.05 18.30
CA GLU A 384 39.31 24.91 18.08
C GLU A 384 40.57 24.10 18.38
N SER A 385 41.48 24.03 17.42
CA SER A 385 42.73 23.28 17.59
C SER A 385 43.84 23.96 16.83
N GLN A 386 45.05 23.95 17.40
CA GLN A 386 46.26 24.42 16.73
C GLN A 386 47.41 23.46 17.03
N PRO A 387 48.25 23.11 16.03
CA PRO A 387 49.45 22.32 16.28
C PRO A 387 50.32 22.94 17.38
N GLY A 388 50.68 22.13 18.37
CA GLY A 388 51.49 22.50 19.54
C GLY A 388 50.74 23.23 20.66
N ARG A 389 49.43 23.51 20.54
CA ARG A 389 48.65 24.25 21.56
C ARG A 389 47.46 23.50 22.14
N GLY A 390 47.22 22.26 21.69
CA GLY A 390 46.12 21.42 22.13
C GLY A 390 44.80 21.67 21.39
N THR A 391 43.72 21.10 21.93
CA THR A 391 42.38 21.17 21.34
C THR A 391 41.34 21.60 22.39
N THR A 392 40.42 22.46 21.99
CA THR A 392 39.25 22.89 22.76
C THR A 392 37.97 22.53 22.02
N VAL A 393 37.09 21.77 22.67
CA VAL A 393 35.76 21.44 22.17
C VAL A 393 34.74 22.10 23.09
N ARG A 394 33.89 22.98 22.53
CA ARG A 394 32.77 23.60 23.24
C ARG A 394 31.47 23.05 22.72
N LEU A 395 30.66 22.53 23.63
CA LEU A 395 29.31 22.04 23.35
C LEU A 395 28.33 22.93 24.09
N SER A 396 27.29 23.40 23.42
CA SER A 396 26.22 24.08 24.13
C SER A 396 24.86 23.83 23.51
N TRP A 397 23.83 23.95 24.33
CA TRP A 397 22.45 24.05 23.91
C TRP A 397 21.81 25.22 24.62
N THR A 398 21.12 26.07 23.87
CA THR A 398 20.34 27.18 24.40
C THR A 398 18.87 26.94 24.08
N ARG A 399 17.99 27.19 25.04
CA ARG A 399 16.56 27.09 24.83
C ARG A 399 16.13 28.12 23.78
N THR A 400 15.68 27.65 22.63
CA THR A 400 15.04 28.47 21.61
C THR A 400 13.66 28.88 22.14
N SER A 401 13.40 30.19 22.20
CA SER A 401 12.15 30.79 22.67
C SER A 401 10.94 30.46 21.81
#